data_AF-A0A956LFJ5-F1
#
_entry.id   AF-A0A956LFJ5-F1
#
_cell.length_a   1.000
_cell.length_b   1.000
_cell.length_c   1.000
_cell.angle_alpha   90.00
_cell.angle_beta   90.00
_cell.angle_gamma   90.00
#
_symmetry.space_group_name_H-M   'P 1'
#
loop_
_entity.id
_entity.type
_entity.pdbx_description
1 polymer ?
#
loop_
_entity_poly.entity_id
_entity_poly.type
_entity_poly.pdbx_seq_one_letter_code
_entity_poly.pdbx_strand_id
1 'polypeptide(L)'
;MPRRPRSPLRTCALTLLAGALACGGGEGESDTDGGELSGDGQVYAPFDTLCLATFDAEATAVDVFGDELFTIASGSRYLFTFDPFDDVVMLHLSSAGPVDFLVEAEPGAEPYTLSCAEGATERFVGVFADVTIYSDAQLSTELCSLEAGTLWPSAGGGSSAEGDLLADPSIYFVEYDGLADQCGGAGSGYIAVNFVSLLGSMRAPVPLAVVEGPA
;
A
#
# COMPACT_ATOMS: atom_id res chain seq x y z
N MET A 1 -4.13 -69.00 23.29
CA MET A 1 -2.91 -68.76 22.49
C MET A 1 -1.70 -68.72 23.41
N PRO A 2 -0.57 -69.33 23.04
CA PRO A 2 0.42 -69.87 23.96
C PRO A 2 1.58 -68.90 24.24
N ARG A 3 1.95 -68.79 25.51
CA ARG A 3 3.19 -68.17 25.98
C ARG A 3 4.39 -69.06 25.57
N ARG A 4 5.45 -68.43 25.05
CA ARG A 4 6.78 -69.04 24.84
C ARG A 4 7.88 -68.09 25.32
N PRO A 5 9.08 -68.64 25.64
CA PRO A 5 9.78 -68.35 26.89
C PRO A 5 11.02 -67.47 26.76
N ARG A 6 11.46 -67.00 27.93
CA ARG A 6 12.70 -66.27 28.20
C ARG A 6 13.95 -67.11 27.90
N SER A 7 14.99 -66.44 27.40
CA SER A 7 16.40 -66.84 27.46
C SER A 7 17.30 -65.59 27.53
N PRO A 8 18.53 -65.70 28.05
CA PRO A 8 19.05 -64.77 29.06
C PRO A 8 20.18 -63.84 28.60
N LEU A 9 20.43 -62.86 29.48
CA LEU A 9 21.64 -62.07 29.72
C LEU A 9 22.78 -62.19 28.70
N ARG A 10 23.14 -61.05 28.10
CA ARG A 10 24.55 -60.67 27.96
C ARG A 10 24.79 -59.21 28.36
N THR A 11 25.57 -59.18 29.43
CA THR A 11 26.32 -58.12 30.10
C THR A 11 27.18 -57.23 29.17
N CYS A 12 27.33 -55.98 29.60
CA CYS A 12 28.42 -55.02 29.32
C CYS A 12 28.61 -54.52 27.88
N ALA A 13 28.31 -53.24 27.68
CA ALA A 13 29.37 -52.23 27.61
C ALA A 13 28.76 -50.83 27.82
N LEU A 14 29.17 -50.22 28.92
CA LEU A 14 29.03 -48.80 29.18
C LEU A 14 30.01 -48.10 28.24
N THR A 15 29.52 -47.37 27.24
CA THR A 15 30.33 -46.39 26.53
C THR A 15 29.56 -45.09 26.53
N LEU A 16 29.91 -44.21 27.46
CA LEU A 16 29.61 -42.78 27.37
C LEU A 16 30.28 -42.25 26.11
N LEU A 17 29.49 -41.97 25.08
CA LEU A 17 29.81 -40.92 24.11
C LEU A 17 28.80 -39.80 24.33
N ALA A 18 29.23 -38.77 25.05
CA ALA A 18 28.66 -37.44 24.98
C ALA A 18 28.97 -36.88 23.59
N GLY A 19 28.15 -37.25 22.61
CA GLY A 19 28.11 -36.63 21.30
C GLY A 19 27.16 -35.44 21.37
N ALA A 20 27.73 -34.23 21.30
CA ALA A 20 27.00 -33.00 21.09
C ALA A 20 26.14 -33.10 19.82
N LEU A 21 24.84 -33.34 19.99
CA LEU A 21 23.85 -32.91 19.02
C LEU A 21 23.30 -31.58 19.52
N ALA A 22 23.94 -30.51 19.05
CA ALA A 22 23.31 -29.22 18.90
C ALA A 22 22.10 -29.43 17.98
N CYS A 23 20.93 -29.64 18.58
CA CYS A 23 19.66 -29.55 17.88
C CYS A 23 19.42 -28.06 17.65
N GLY A 24 19.90 -27.57 16.51
CA GLY A 24 19.54 -26.26 15.97
C GLY A 24 18.07 -26.30 15.58
N GLY A 25 17.20 -26.04 16.55
CA GLY A 25 15.85 -25.57 16.30
C GLY A 25 15.94 -24.11 15.91
N GLY A 26 16.33 -23.86 14.66
CA GLY A 26 16.05 -22.59 14.01
C GLY A 26 14.56 -22.58 13.71
N GLU A 27 13.76 -22.13 14.67
CA GLU A 27 12.46 -21.54 14.37
C GLU A 27 12.78 -20.33 13.51
N GLY A 28 12.75 -20.53 12.20
CA GLY A 28 12.76 -19.43 11.24
C GLY A 28 11.45 -18.69 11.45
N GLU A 29 11.44 -17.76 12.39
CA GLU A 29 10.63 -16.55 12.29
C GLU A 29 10.93 -16.02 10.89
N SER A 30 9.98 -16.29 10.00
CA SER A 30 9.94 -15.64 8.71
C SER A 30 9.51 -14.24 9.05
N ASP A 31 10.48 -13.43 9.49
CA ASP A 31 10.39 -11.99 9.52
C ASP A 31 10.08 -11.63 8.08
N THR A 32 8.78 -11.55 7.81
CA THR A 32 8.29 -10.75 6.72
C THR A 32 8.71 -9.37 7.16
N ASP A 33 9.91 -8.96 6.74
CA ASP A 33 10.40 -7.59 6.80
C ASP A 33 9.32 -6.78 6.07
N GLY A 34 8.27 -6.44 6.81
CA GLY A 34 7.25 -5.50 6.42
C GLY A 34 8.00 -4.20 6.38
N GLY A 35 8.56 -3.89 5.21
CA GLY A 35 9.46 -2.78 4.98
C GLY A 35 8.91 -1.59 5.74
N GLU A 36 9.63 -1.20 6.80
CA GLU A 36 9.24 -0.11 7.67
C GLU A 36 9.06 1.10 6.75
N LEU A 37 7.81 1.55 6.57
CA LEU A 37 7.53 2.67 5.70
C LEU A 37 8.31 3.87 6.22
N SER A 38 9.33 4.27 5.47
CA SER A 38 10.12 5.45 5.80
C SER A 38 9.32 6.69 5.37
N GLY A 39 8.59 7.28 6.31
CA GLY A 39 7.84 8.51 6.11
C GLY A 39 6.73 8.65 7.15
N ASP A 40 6.42 9.88 7.55
CA ASP A 40 5.30 10.19 8.45
C ASP A 40 3.93 10.24 7.72
N GLY A 41 3.89 9.77 6.47
CA GLY A 41 2.69 9.74 5.65
C GLY A 41 2.30 11.06 5.01
N GLN A 42 3.03 12.13 5.31
CA GLN A 42 2.65 13.49 4.93
C GLN A 42 3.00 13.81 3.48
N VAL A 43 2.32 14.83 2.97
CA VAL A 43 2.57 15.34 1.61
C VAL A 43 3.95 15.98 1.47
N TYR A 44 4.64 15.65 0.37
CA TYR A 44 5.97 16.14 0.01
C TYR A 44 5.98 16.67 -1.44
N ALA A 45 7.03 17.38 -1.84
CA ALA A 45 7.15 17.90 -3.20
C ALA A 45 7.27 16.78 -4.25
N PRO A 46 6.61 16.89 -5.42
CA PRO A 46 5.85 18.05 -5.90
C PRO A 46 4.38 18.07 -5.49
N PHE A 47 3.90 17.05 -4.77
CA PHE A 47 2.50 16.89 -4.40
C PHE A 47 2.03 17.94 -3.39
N ASP A 48 2.93 18.66 -2.71
CA ASP A 48 2.60 19.75 -1.79
C ASP A 48 1.99 20.99 -2.46
N THR A 49 1.88 20.98 -3.78
CA THR A 49 1.21 22.02 -4.58
C THR A 49 -0.26 21.69 -4.91
N LEU A 50 -0.71 20.48 -4.58
CA LEU A 50 -2.06 19.97 -4.84
C LEU A 50 -3.07 20.43 -3.77
N CYS A 51 -4.29 19.91 -3.85
CA CYS A 51 -5.31 20.11 -2.83
C CYS A 51 -4.93 19.35 -1.55
N LEU A 52 -4.77 20.10 -0.46
CA LEU A 52 -4.30 19.63 0.83
C LEU A 52 -5.35 19.86 1.90
N ALA A 53 -5.46 18.89 2.81
CA ALA A 53 -6.10 19.07 4.10
C ALA A 53 -5.01 19.36 5.14
N THR A 54 -5.16 20.46 5.88
CA THR A 54 -4.29 20.83 7.00
C THR A 54 -5.06 20.67 8.29
N PHE A 55 -4.58 19.81 9.18
CA PHE A 55 -5.25 19.53 10.44
C PHE A 55 -4.98 20.63 11.46
N ASP A 56 -6.04 21.22 12.00
CA ASP A 56 -5.92 22.28 13.02
C ASP A 56 -5.88 21.69 14.44
N ALA A 57 -6.37 20.45 14.60
CA ALA A 57 -6.39 19.70 15.85
C ALA A 57 -5.97 18.25 15.63
N GLU A 58 -5.73 17.54 16.72
CA GLU A 58 -5.58 16.07 16.67
C GLU A 58 -6.89 15.43 16.19
N ALA A 59 -6.77 14.36 15.38
CA ALA A 59 -7.91 13.63 14.84
C ALA A 59 -7.61 12.15 14.71
N THR A 60 -8.66 11.33 14.53
CA THR A 60 -8.53 9.89 14.32
C THR A 60 -8.69 9.59 12.84
N ALA A 61 -7.67 8.97 12.23
CA ALA A 61 -7.79 8.37 10.91
C ALA A 61 -8.48 7.01 11.06
N VAL A 62 -9.49 6.76 10.22
CA VAL A 62 -10.23 5.51 10.17
C VAL A 62 -10.25 4.96 8.75
N ASP A 63 -10.48 3.66 8.60
CA ASP A 63 -10.73 3.07 7.29
C ASP A 63 -12.21 3.23 6.84
N VAL A 64 -12.54 2.68 5.69
CA VAL A 64 -13.90 2.69 5.12
C VAL A 64 -14.94 1.95 5.97
N PHE A 65 -14.51 1.16 6.96
CA PHE A 65 -15.37 0.47 7.92
C PHE A 65 -15.47 1.21 9.27
N GLY A 66 -14.72 2.30 9.43
CA GLY A 66 -14.65 3.08 10.67
C GLY A 66 -13.67 2.52 11.70
N ASP A 67 -12.84 1.55 11.34
CA ASP A 67 -11.82 1.02 12.24
C ASP A 67 -10.64 2.01 12.31
N GLU A 68 -10.16 2.30 13.52
CA GLU A 68 -9.04 3.21 13.77
C GLU A 68 -7.75 2.69 13.11
N LEU A 69 -7.12 3.56 12.32
CA LEU A 69 -5.83 3.30 11.66
C LEU A 69 -4.67 3.94 12.44
N PHE A 70 -4.77 5.24 12.71
CA PHE A 70 -3.74 6.01 13.42
C PHE A 70 -4.28 7.37 13.91
N THR A 71 -3.53 8.01 14.81
CA THR A 71 -3.80 9.38 15.26
C THR A 71 -3.09 10.41 14.38
N ILE A 72 -3.84 11.38 13.87
CA ILE A 72 -3.34 12.50 13.08
C ILE A 72 -2.97 13.65 14.02
N ALA A 73 -1.74 14.13 13.96
CA ALA A 73 -1.31 15.28 14.75
C ALA A 73 -1.83 16.61 14.18
N SER A 74 -2.03 17.60 15.07
CA SER A 74 -2.25 18.98 14.66
C SER A 74 -1.06 19.51 13.85
N GLY A 75 -1.35 20.20 12.75
CA GLY A 75 -0.39 20.71 11.78
C GLY A 75 -0.04 19.73 10.64
N SER A 76 -0.47 18.46 10.73
CA SER A 76 -0.24 17.48 9.67
C SER A 76 -0.97 17.84 8.38
N ARG A 77 -0.39 17.45 7.25
CA ARG A 77 -0.92 17.73 5.90
C ARG A 77 -1.02 16.49 5.05
N TYR A 78 -2.17 16.29 4.43
CA TYR A 78 -2.46 15.17 3.53
C TYR A 78 -3.05 15.68 2.21
N LEU A 79 -2.82 14.93 1.14
CA LEU A 79 -3.63 15.11 -0.07
C LEU A 79 -5.06 14.71 0.23
N PHE A 80 -6.02 15.35 -0.42
CA PHE A 80 -7.40 14.90 -0.39
C PHE A 80 -8.01 14.88 -1.79
N THR A 81 -9.07 14.10 -1.92
CA THR A 81 -9.96 14.10 -3.09
C THR A 81 -11.40 14.08 -2.61
N PHE A 82 -12.31 14.63 -3.41
CA PHE A 82 -13.74 14.40 -3.26
C PHE A 82 -14.13 13.07 -3.90
N ASP A 83 -14.72 12.16 -3.13
CA ASP A 83 -15.39 10.98 -3.67
C ASP A 83 -16.77 11.37 -4.22
N PRO A 84 -17.32 10.71 -5.28
CA PRO A 84 -18.70 10.89 -5.75
C PRO A 84 -19.84 10.84 -4.71
N PHE A 85 -19.57 10.45 -3.46
CA PHE A 85 -20.54 10.51 -2.35
C PHE A 85 -20.36 11.74 -1.44
N ASP A 86 -19.61 12.74 -1.90
CA ASP A 86 -19.30 13.99 -1.20
C ASP A 86 -18.45 13.82 0.08
N ASP A 87 -17.80 12.65 0.23
CA ASP A 87 -16.87 12.40 1.31
C ASP A 87 -15.46 12.89 0.93
N VAL A 88 -14.79 13.53 1.90
CA VAL A 88 -13.38 13.91 1.76
C VAL A 88 -12.52 12.70 2.09
N VAL A 89 -11.90 12.13 1.07
CA VAL A 89 -10.96 11.01 1.22
C VAL A 89 -9.55 11.57 1.26
N MET A 90 -8.80 11.22 2.30
CA MET A 90 -7.41 11.65 2.49
C MET A 90 -6.45 10.56 1.99
N LEU A 91 -5.27 10.96 1.53
CA LEU A 91 -4.22 10.01 1.12
C LEU A 91 -3.02 10.09 2.07
N HIS A 92 -2.72 8.96 2.70
CA HIS A 92 -1.47 8.72 3.41
C HIS A 92 -0.41 8.24 2.42
N LEU A 93 0.63 9.04 2.19
CA LEU A 93 1.65 8.73 1.19
C LEU A 93 2.71 7.79 1.77
N SER A 94 2.89 6.62 1.15
CA SER A 94 3.95 5.68 1.50
C SER A 94 4.95 5.51 0.36
N SER A 95 6.10 4.88 0.63
CA SER A 95 7.07 4.53 -0.41
C SER A 95 6.56 3.50 -1.42
N ALA A 96 5.48 2.78 -1.11
CA ALA A 96 4.85 1.83 -2.02
C ALA A 96 3.69 2.45 -2.83
N GLY A 97 3.20 3.64 -2.43
CA GLY A 97 2.06 4.31 -3.03
C GLY A 97 1.12 4.95 -1.99
N PRO A 98 0.09 5.70 -2.42
CA PRO A 98 -0.91 6.28 -1.53
C PRO A 98 -1.83 5.20 -0.95
N VAL A 99 -2.28 5.45 0.28
CA VAL A 99 -3.36 4.69 0.92
C VAL A 99 -4.44 5.67 1.35
N ASP A 100 -5.68 5.36 0.99
CA ASP A 100 -6.85 6.11 1.37
C ASP A 100 -7.20 5.92 2.86
N PHE A 101 -7.63 7.00 3.49
CA PHE A 101 -8.23 6.97 4.82
C PHE A 101 -9.30 8.05 4.96
N LEU A 102 -10.19 7.85 5.92
CA LEU A 102 -11.22 8.79 6.33
C LEU A 102 -10.87 9.41 7.67
N VAL A 103 -11.53 10.51 8.02
CA VAL A 103 -11.38 11.16 9.31
C VAL A 103 -12.67 11.00 10.09
N GLU A 104 -12.60 10.47 11.31
CA GLU A 104 -13.74 10.47 12.21
C GLU A 104 -14.03 11.90 12.67
N ALA A 105 -15.15 12.47 12.20
CA ALA A 105 -15.58 13.82 12.56
C ALA A 105 -17.10 13.92 12.63
N GLU A 106 -17.60 14.78 13.53
CA GLU A 106 -19.00 15.19 13.53
C GLU A 106 -19.27 16.11 12.31
N PRO A 107 -20.42 15.98 11.63
CA PRO A 107 -20.73 16.83 10.47
C PRO A 107 -20.64 18.33 10.78
N GLY A 108 -19.84 19.08 10.02
CA GLY A 108 -19.62 20.51 10.20
C GLY A 108 -18.64 20.88 11.32
N ALA A 109 -17.93 19.89 11.87
CA ALA A 109 -16.88 20.06 12.86
C ALA A 109 -15.59 19.35 12.43
N GLU A 110 -15.28 19.43 11.13
CA GLU A 110 -14.09 18.81 10.54
C GLU A 110 -12.82 19.38 11.22
N PRO A 111 -11.87 18.54 11.65
CA PRO A 111 -10.67 18.97 12.36
C PRO A 111 -9.56 19.51 11.43
N TYR A 112 -9.94 19.89 10.21
CA TYR A 112 -9.01 20.31 9.15
C TYR A 112 -9.59 21.44 8.29
N THR A 113 -8.69 22.16 7.63
CA THR A 113 -9.00 23.12 6.57
C THR A 113 -8.52 22.60 5.22
N LEU A 114 -9.31 22.84 4.17
CA LEU A 114 -8.98 22.44 2.80
C LEU A 114 -8.36 23.62 2.03
N SER A 115 -7.30 23.37 1.27
CA SER A 115 -6.67 24.37 0.40
C SER A 115 -7.43 24.62 -0.91
N CYS A 116 -8.33 23.71 -1.28
CA CYS A 116 -9.20 23.80 -2.45
C CYS A 116 -10.66 23.75 -2.05
N ALA A 117 -11.52 24.40 -2.85
CA ALA A 117 -12.96 24.28 -2.74
C ALA A 117 -13.48 23.20 -3.69
N GLU A 118 -14.56 22.52 -3.30
CA GLU A 118 -15.26 21.57 -4.16
C GLU A 118 -15.68 22.22 -5.48
N GLY A 119 -15.46 21.52 -6.60
CA GLY A 119 -15.76 22.00 -7.94
C GLY A 119 -14.83 23.11 -8.47
N ALA A 120 -13.82 23.52 -7.70
CA ALA A 120 -12.77 24.45 -8.11
C ALA A 120 -11.40 23.76 -8.21
N THR A 121 -11.40 22.52 -8.70
CA THR A 121 -10.24 21.65 -8.80
C THR A 121 -9.97 21.21 -10.24
N GLU A 122 -8.70 20.94 -10.53
CA GLU A 122 -8.25 20.21 -11.70
C GLU A 122 -7.75 18.83 -11.27
N ARG A 123 -7.90 17.83 -12.15
CA ARG A 123 -7.46 16.47 -11.89
C ARG A 123 -6.07 16.24 -12.45
N PHE A 124 -5.28 15.47 -11.71
CA PHE A 124 -3.95 15.04 -12.08
C PHE A 124 -3.81 13.54 -11.85
N VAL A 125 -2.92 12.90 -12.61
CA VAL A 125 -2.39 11.58 -12.27
C VAL A 125 -1.02 11.79 -11.62
N GLY A 126 -0.90 11.37 -10.36
CA GLY A 126 0.35 11.36 -9.62
C GLY A 126 0.98 9.96 -9.61
N VAL A 127 2.30 9.88 -9.77
CA VAL A 127 3.09 8.65 -9.63
C VAL A 127 3.86 8.72 -8.31
N PHE A 128 3.47 7.90 -7.35
CA PHE A 128 3.95 7.97 -5.96
C PHE A 128 5.08 6.99 -5.66
N ALA A 129 5.24 5.97 -6.50
CA ALA A 129 6.37 5.06 -6.49
C ALA A 129 6.73 4.70 -7.95
N ASP A 130 8.00 4.35 -8.18
CA ASP A 130 8.46 3.94 -9.50
C ASP A 130 7.65 2.73 -9.99
N VAL A 131 7.17 2.79 -11.23
CA VAL A 131 6.28 1.75 -11.76
C VAL A 131 6.54 1.48 -13.24
N THR A 132 6.58 0.20 -13.60
CA THR A 132 6.61 -0.24 -14.99
C THR A 132 5.21 -0.59 -15.44
N ILE A 133 4.76 0.01 -16.55
CA ILE A 133 3.47 -0.30 -17.16
C ILE A 133 3.65 -1.32 -18.27
N TYR A 134 2.77 -2.31 -18.31
CA TYR A 134 2.74 -3.37 -19.31
C TYR A 134 1.48 -3.31 -20.16
N SER A 135 1.56 -3.80 -21.40
CA SER A 135 0.42 -3.82 -22.31
C SER A 135 -0.58 -4.96 -22.04
N ASP A 136 -0.20 -5.92 -21.20
CA ASP A 136 -0.97 -7.13 -20.94
C ASP A 136 -0.86 -7.58 -19.47
N ALA A 137 -1.89 -8.28 -18.99
CA ALA A 137 -1.98 -8.74 -17.60
C ALA A 137 -0.96 -9.85 -17.23
N GLN A 138 -0.27 -10.45 -18.20
CA GLN A 138 0.83 -11.39 -17.93
C GLN A 138 2.16 -10.64 -17.69
N LEU A 139 2.14 -9.30 -17.79
CA LEU A 139 3.30 -8.43 -17.64
C LEU A 139 4.43 -8.77 -18.61
N SER A 140 4.06 -9.17 -19.83
CA SER A 140 5.02 -9.72 -20.80
C SER A 140 5.66 -8.66 -21.69
N THR A 141 4.96 -7.57 -21.96
CA THR A 141 5.40 -6.49 -22.85
C THR A 141 5.33 -5.14 -22.14
N GLU A 142 6.48 -4.59 -21.79
CA GLU A 142 6.61 -3.26 -21.21
C GLU A 142 6.21 -2.17 -22.22
N LEU A 143 5.42 -1.21 -21.75
CA LEU A 143 5.05 0.01 -22.48
C LEU A 143 5.97 1.18 -22.11
N CYS A 144 6.23 1.37 -20.81
CA CYS A 144 7.01 2.47 -20.25
C CYS A 144 7.37 2.20 -18.79
N SER A 145 8.30 2.99 -18.26
CA SER A 145 8.52 3.17 -16.82
C SER A 145 8.20 4.61 -16.45
N LEU A 146 7.54 4.79 -15.32
CA LEU A 146 7.19 6.08 -14.75
C LEU A 146 7.93 6.25 -13.42
N GLU A 147 8.54 7.41 -13.22
CA GLU A 147 9.31 7.72 -12.02
C GLU A 147 8.42 8.32 -10.93
N ALA A 148 8.68 7.98 -9.67
CA ALA A 148 8.01 8.56 -8.53
C ALA A 148 8.20 10.09 -8.46
N GLY A 149 7.23 10.79 -7.87
CA GLY A 149 7.26 12.24 -7.72
C GLY A 149 6.95 12.97 -9.02
N THR A 150 6.21 12.34 -9.92
CA THR A 150 5.76 12.96 -11.17
C THR A 150 4.24 13.16 -11.17
N LEU A 151 3.80 14.20 -11.88
CA LEU A 151 2.42 14.70 -11.84
C LEU A 151 2.03 15.24 -13.22
N TRP A 152 0.88 14.80 -13.74
CA TRP A 152 0.36 15.25 -15.03
C TRP A 152 -1.12 15.63 -14.97
N PRO A 153 -1.54 16.72 -15.61
CA PRO A 153 -2.96 17.01 -15.79
C PRO A 153 -3.67 15.85 -16.49
N SER A 154 -4.85 15.50 -16.01
CA SER A 154 -5.65 14.42 -16.59
C SER A 154 -7.14 14.70 -16.48
N ALA A 155 -7.90 14.30 -17.50
CA ALA A 155 -9.36 14.36 -17.46
C ALA A 155 -9.97 13.20 -16.63
N GLY A 156 -9.18 12.16 -16.39
CA GLY A 156 -9.62 10.95 -15.70
C GLY A 156 -8.45 10.04 -15.32
N GLY A 157 -8.78 8.82 -14.94
CA GLY A 157 -7.83 7.83 -14.49
C GLY A 157 -8.48 6.95 -13.45
N GLY A 158 -7.75 5.91 -13.05
CA GLY A 158 -8.26 4.94 -12.10
C GLY A 158 -7.45 3.68 -12.11
N SER A 159 -7.80 2.80 -11.20
CA SER A 159 -7.21 1.47 -11.13
C SER A 159 -8.27 0.46 -10.73
N SER A 160 -8.11 -0.75 -11.22
CA SER A 160 -8.93 -1.89 -10.83
C SER A 160 -8.07 -3.13 -10.76
N ALA A 161 -8.23 -3.91 -9.70
CA ALA A 161 -7.56 -5.18 -9.57
C ALA A 161 -8.09 -6.18 -10.60
N GLU A 162 -7.18 -6.97 -11.17
CA GLU A 162 -7.44 -7.96 -12.21
C GLU A 162 -7.08 -9.36 -11.69
N GLY A 163 -8.00 -10.31 -11.83
CA GLY A 163 -7.77 -11.70 -11.43
C GLY A 163 -7.97 -11.97 -9.94
N ASP A 164 -7.05 -12.72 -9.35
CA ASP A 164 -7.11 -13.10 -7.94
C ASP A 164 -6.59 -11.95 -7.06
N LEU A 165 -7.49 -11.35 -6.28
CA LEU A 165 -7.18 -10.25 -5.36
C LEU A 165 -6.17 -10.63 -4.28
N LEU A 166 -5.88 -11.92 -4.08
CA LEU A 166 -4.91 -12.41 -3.10
C LEU A 166 -3.62 -12.92 -3.75
N ALA A 167 -3.46 -12.76 -5.08
CA ALA A 167 -2.20 -13.05 -5.74
C ALA A 167 -1.11 -12.07 -5.30
N ASP A 168 0.13 -12.56 -5.24
CA ASP A 168 1.31 -11.76 -4.91
C ASP A 168 2.40 -11.96 -6.00
N PRO A 169 2.70 -10.93 -6.81
CA PRO A 169 2.03 -9.63 -6.86
C PRO A 169 0.59 -9.73 -7.39
N SER A 170 -0.27 -8.81 -6.96
CA SER A 170 -1.58 -8.59 -7.57
C SER A 170 -1.43 -7.78 -8.84
N ILE A 171 -2.24 -8.10 -9.86
CA ILE A 171 -2.23 -7.38 -11.13
C ILE A 171 -3.32 -6.33 -11.09
N TYR A 172 -2.99 -5.09 -11.47
CA TYR A 172 -3.95 -4.01 -11.59
C TYR A 172 -3.97 -3.51 -13.03
N PHE A 173 -5.18 -3.30 -13.57
CA PHE A 173 -5.39 -2.43 -14.72
C PHE A 173 -5.37 -0.98 -14.23
N VAL A 174 -4.70 -0.10 -14.98
CA VAL A 174 -4.59 1.32 -14.66
C VAL A 174 -4.89 2.18 -15.87
N GLU A 175 -5.68 3.23 -15.66
CA GLU A 175 -5.98 4.28 -16.63
C GLU A 175 -5.21 5.55 -16.23
N TYR A 176 -4.46 6.10 -17.18
CA TYR A 176 -3.54 7.21 -16.95
C TYR A 176 -3.49 8.17 -18.14
N ASP A 177 -4.62 8.51 -18.75
CA ASP A 177 -4.71 9.31 -19.99
C ASP A 177 -3.72 10.50 -20.10
N GLY A 178 -3.48 11.24 -19.01
CA GLY A 178 -2.50 12.34 -18.94
C GLY A 178 -1.03 11.96 -19.20
N LEU A 179 -0.73 10.65 -19.27
CA LEU A 179 0.59 10.05 -19.38
C LEU A 179 0.80 9.27 -20.69
N ALA A 180 -0.19 9.26 -21.60
CA ALA A 180 -0.16 8.40 -22.78
C ALA A 180 1.09 8.60 -23.66
N ASP A 181 1.56 9.83 -23.82
CA ASP A 181 2.75 10.15 -24.61
C ASP A 181 4.04 9.52 -24.05
N GLN A 182 4.13 9.30 -22.73
CA GLN A 182 5.26 8.60 -22.11
C GLN A 182 5.23 7.09 -22.37
N CYS A 183 4.05 6.56 -22.69
CA CYS A 183 3.79 5.13 -22.85
C CYS A 183 3.42 4.76 -24.29
N GLY A 184 4.08 5.42 -25.26
CA GLY A 184 3.92 5.12 -26.68
C GLY A 184 2.52 5.40 -27.24
N GLY A 185 1.78 6.31 -26.61
CA GLY A 185 0.40 6.66 -26.94
C GLY A 185 -0.67 5.79 -26.26
N ALA A 186 -0.28 4.85 -25.40
CA ALA A 186 -1.23 4.05 -24.63
C ALA A 186 -1.73 4.84 -23.40
N GLY A 187 -3.03 5.09 -23.28
CA GLY A 187 -3.64 5.73 -22.10
C GLY A 187 -3.94 4.79 -20.92
N SER A 188 -3.63 3.50 -21.07
CA SER A 188 -3.91 2.47 -20.08
C SER A 188 -2.96 1.29 -20.20
N GLY A 189 -2.83 0.51 -19.13
CA GLY A 189 -2.01 -0.70 -19.11
C GLY A 189 -2.18 -1.49 -17.82
N TYR A 190 -1.21 -2.35 -17.53
CA TYR A 190 -1.20 -3.23 -16.37
C TYR A 190 0.06 -3.03 -15.54
N ILE A 191 -0.06 -3.22 -14.23
CA ILE A 191 1.06 -3.13 -13.29
C ILE A 191 1.00 -4.28 -12.28
N ALA A 192 2.16 -4.58 -11.69
CA ALA A 192 2.26 -5.44 -10.50
C ALA A 192 2.21 -4.58 -9.24
N VAL A 193 1.36 -4.94 -8.29
CA VAL A 193 1.25 -4.31 -6.97
C VAL A 193 1.42 -5.38 -5.90
N ASN A 194 2.43 -5.22 -5.05
CA ASN A 194 2.64 -6.12 -3.92
C ASN A 194 1.74 -5.71 -2.75
N PHE A 195 1.29 -6.69 -1.98
CA PHE A 195 0.68 -6.39 -0.69
C PHE A 195 1.74 -5.99 0.32
N VAL A 196 1.45 -4.95 1.08
CA VAL A 196 2.30 -4.46 2.17
C VAL A 196 1.46 -4.24 3.42
N SER A 197 2.06 -4.47 4.59
CA SER A 197 1.42 -4.18 5.88
C SER A 197 1.56 -2.69 6.18
N LEU A 198 0.48 -1.93 5.98
CA LEU A 198 0.42 -0.49 6.22
C LEU A 198 -0.66 -0.17 7.23
N LEU A 199 -0.33 0.69 8.21
CA LEU A 199 -1.28 1.14 9.22
C LEU A 199 -1.99 -0.03 9.94
N GLY A 200 -1.24 -1.10 10.22
CA GLY A 200 -1.76 -2.29 10.90
C GLY A 200 -2.63 -3.22 10.04
N SER A 201 -2.74 -2.98 8.73
CA SER A 201 -3.56 -3.78 7.81
C SER A 201 -2.81 -4.13 6.52
N MET A 202 -3.16 -5.24 5.87
CA MET A 202 -2.62 -5.59 4.56
C MET A 202 -3.29 -4.75 3.47
N ARG A 203 -2.50 -3.99 2.71
CA ARG A 203 -2.95 -3.07 1.66
C ARG A 203 -2.19 -3.34 0.36
N ALA A 204 -2.80 -3.06 -0.77
CA ALA A 204 -2.16 -3.06 -2.09
C ALA A 204 -2.08 -1.61 -2.60
N PRO A 205 -1.09 -0.82 -2.15
CA PRO A 205 -0.97 0.59 -2.53
C PRO A 205 -0.64 0.68 -4.02
N VAL A 206 -1.61 1.10 -4.82
CA VAL A 206 -1.42 1.29 -6.26
C VAL A 206 -0.51 2.51 -6.44
N PRO A 207 0.64 2.40 -7.14
CA PRO A 207 1.63 3.47 -7.21
C PRO A 207 1.19 4.69 -8.04
N LEU A 208 0.03 4.61 -8.71
CA LEU A 208 -0.62 5.73 -9.39
C LEU A 208 -1.97 6.03 -8.73
N ALA A 209 -2.26 7.31 -8.52
CA ALA A 209 -3.59 7.75 -8.12
C ALA A 209 -4.00 9.03 -8.85
N VAL A 210 -5.30 9.18 -9.03
CA VAL A 210 -5.89 10.46 -9.43
C VAL A 210 -5.93 11.34 -8.18
N VAL A 211 -5.44 12.56 -8.32
CA VAL A 211 -5.39 13.56 -7.26
C VAL A 211 -5.89 14.89 -7.76
N GLU A 212 -6.34 15.73 -6.84
CA GLU A 212 -6.90 17.04 -7.17
C GLU A 212 -5.88 18.14 -6.88
N GLY A 213 -5.80 19.11 -7.79
CA GLY A 213 -5.04 20.35 -7.60
C GLY A 213 -5.95 21.57 -7.81
N PRO A 214 -5.47 22.77 -7.46
CA PRO A 214 -6.21 24.00 -7.71
C PRO A 214 -6.41 24.24 -9.22
N ALA A 215 -7.60 24.73 -9.59
CA ALA A 215 -7.91 25.18 -10.96
C ALA A 215 -7.38 26.59 -11.30
#